data_AF-A0A7S3CYU0-F1
#
_entry.id   AF-A0A7S3CYU0-F1
#
_cell.length_a   1.000
_cell.length_b   1.000
_cell.length_c   1.000
_cell.angle_alpha   90.00
_cell.angle_beta   90.00
_cell.angle_gamma   90.00
#
_symmetry.space_group_name_H-M   'P 1'
#
loop_
_entity.id
_entity.type
_entity.pdbx_description
1 polymer ?
#
loop_
_entity_poly.entity_id
_entity_poly.type
_entity_poly.pdbx_seq_one_letter_code
_entity_poly.pdbx_strand_id
1 'polypeptide(L)'
;MGGASNPALFFFLFLSLLTSLSSSSPPLLVTAWLAGMSSLSQPEGRDRIGLLTASETEYLTLEELVDINPTFTSGGREIELLTGSIGPFTRQLKLRVPLWAAQKLAHIGKCHIIPPDWMSVDALKDLLVQERERSNEFAELPKGFFEISRALLDLDEAGGIAEPGVVRHLLEDLEMLRKKKITDGLSMYEPGQLIVFNNVTQMELNTVRPFAINMMNRLKRMEAATIDNEEA
;
A
#
# COMPACT_ATOMS: atom_id res chain seq x y z
N MET A 1 38.99 22.80 24.02
CA MET A 1 38.33 24.09 23.72
C MET A 1 37.39 23.85 22.55
N GLY A 2 36.09 23.99 22.77
CA GLY A 2 35.05 23.69 21.78
C GLY A 2 33.69 23.75 22.46
N GLY A 3 33.27 24.97 22.83
CA GLY A 3 31.99 25.21 23.49
C GLY A 3 30.85 25.10 22.49
N ALA A 4 30.01 24.08 22.65
CA ALA A 4 28.73 23.99 21.97
C ALA A 4 27.75 24.93 22.66
N SER A 5 27.50 26.10 22.07
CA SER A 5 26.43 27.00 22.48
C SER A 5 25.09 26.31 22.24
N ASN A 6 24.40 25.95 23.32
CA ASN A 6 23.12 25.25 23.29
C ASN A 6 22.00 26.26 22.93
N PRO A 7 21.36 26.16 21.76
CA PRO A 7 20.41 27.17 21.27
C PRO A 7 19.15 27.28 22.15
N ALA A 8 18.84 26.25 22.95
CA ALA A 8 17.77 26.27 23.93
C ALA A 8 18.02 27.25 25.09
N LEU A 9 19.29 27.44 25.50
CA LEU A 9 19.63 28.36 26.59
C LEU A 9 19.53 29.83 26.18
N PHE A 10 19.77 30.16 24.91
CA PHE A 10 19.51 31.50 24.36
C PHE A 10 18.01 31.82 24.32
N PHE A 11 17.17 30.80 24.11
CA PHE A 11 15.72 30.94 24.04
C PHE A 11 15.09 31.29 25.40
N PHE A 12 15.57 30.66 26.49
CA PHE A 12 15.08 30.94 27.84
C PHE A 12 15.51 32.32 28.37
N LEU A 13 16.72 32.79 28.03
CA LEU A 13 17.19 34.12 28.42
C LEU A 13 16.44 35.25 27.68
N PHE A 14 16.02 35.02 26.43
CA PHE A 14 15.23 36.00 25.68
C PHE A 14 13.79 36.11 26.17
N LEU A 15 13.20 34.99 26.62
CA LEU A 15 11.81 34.96 27.11
C LEU A 15 11.68 35.63 28.48
N SER A 16 12.70 35.54 29.35
CA SER A 16 12.68 36.22 30.67
C SER A 16 12.86 37.74 30.58
N LEU A 17 13.50 38.27 29.54
CA LEU A 17 13.63 39.71 29.35
C LEU A 17 12.33 40.36 28.86
N LEU A 18 11.49 39.62 28.13
CA LEU A 18 10.22 40.13 27.57
C LEU A 18 9.06 40.11 28.58
N THR A 19 9.16 39.35 29.67
CA THR A 19 8.13 39.31 30.72
C THR A 19 8.23 40.42 31.77
N SER A 20 9.26 41.28 31.72
CA SER A 20 9.43 42.37 32.71
C SER A 20 8.87 43.74 32.27
N LEU A 21 8.25 43.86 31.09
CA LEU A 21 7.47 45.04 30.72
C LEU A 21 5.97 44.71 30.78
N SER A 22 5.39 44.87 31.96
CA SER A 22 3.94 44.86 32.14
C SER A 22 3.36 46.17 31.59
N SER A 23 2.64 46.08 30.48
CA SER A 23 1.22 46.40 30.39
C SER A 23 0.85 46.72 28.94
N SER A 24 -0.33 46.27 28.55
CA SER A 24 -0.91 46.29 27.20
C SER A 24 -0.50 45.11 26.32
N SER A 25 -1.55 44.39 25.93
CA SER A 25 -1.67 43.28 24.98
C SER A 25 -0.46 43.01 24.07
N PRO A 26 -0.03 41.74 23.92
CA PRO A 26 1.05 41.40 23.02
C PRO A 26 0.71 41.88 21.59
N PRO A 27 1.65 42.53 20.87
CA PRO A 27 1.40 43.03 19.53
C PRO A 27 0.97 41.87 18.63
N LEU A 28 -0.02 42.11 17.75
CA LEU A 28 -0.64 41.10 16.88
C LEU A 28 0.38 40.24 16.08
N LEU A 29 1.58 40.77 15.86
CA LEU A 29 2.68 40.05 15.23
C LEU A 29 3.27 38.93 16.08
N VAL A 30 3.33 39.08 17.42
CA VAL A 30 3.87 38.07 18.34
C VAL A 30 2.86 36.95 18.56
N THR A 31 1.56 37.27 18.64
CA THR A 31 0.51 36.24 18.69
C THR A 31 0.35 35.53 17.35
N ALA A 32 0.49 36.23 16.21
CA ALA A 32 0.54 35.61 14.89
C ALA A 32 1.81 34.74 14.72
N TRP A 33 2.96 35.16 15.26
CA TRP A 33 4.17 34.35 15.27
C TRP A 33 4.03 33.12 16.18
N LEU A 34 3.49 33.25 17.40
CA LEU A 34 3.29 32.12 18.31
C LEU A 34 2.22 31.13 17.80
N ALA A 35 1.17 31.61 17.14
CA ALA A 35 0.19 30.77 16.46
C ALA A 35 0.79 30.11 15.21
N GLY A 36 1.61 30.82 14.44
CA GLY A 36 2.37 30.30 13.31
C GLY A 36 3.46 29.29 13.73
N MET A 37 4.08 29.47 14.89
CA MET A 37 5.07 28.55 15.48
C MET A 37 4.42 27.33 16.12
N SER A 38 3.20 27.45 16.68
CA SER A 38 2.39 26.30 17.08
C SER A 38 1.86 25.51 15.88
N SER A 39 1.67 26.18 14.74
CA SER A 39 1.40 25.52 13.45
C SER A 39 2.66 24.84 12.89
N LEU A 40 3.85 25.45 13.07
CA LEU A 40 5.14 24.84 12.70
C LEU A 40 5.62 23.72 13.63
N SER A 41 4.95 23.50 14.77
CA SER A 41 5.20 22.36 15.66
C SER A 41 4.23 21.20 15.43
N GLN A 42 3.37 21.26 14.41
CA GLN A 42 2.79 20.03 13.87
C GLN A 42 3.94 19.21 13.27
N PRO A 43 4.11 17.94 13.65
CA PRO A 43 5.02 17.04 12.96
C PRO A 43 4.42 16.69 11.58
N GLU A 44 4.34 17.69 10.70
CA GLU A 44 4.13 17.54 9.28
C GLU A 44 5.38 16.87 8.70
N GLY A 45 5.45 15.53 8.82
CA GLY A 45 6.48 14.76 8.13
C GLY A 45 7.18 13.64 8.89
N ARG A 46 6.61 13.05 9.95
CA ARG A 46 7.21 11.86 10.59
C ARG A 46 6.37 10.59 10.71
N ASP A 47 5.13 10.56 10.20
CA ASP A 47 4.27 9.35 10.31
C ASP A 47 3.88 8.71 8.97
N ARG A 48 4.40 9.18 7.81
CA ARG A 48 4.08 8.60 6.49
C ARG A 48 5.01 7.47 6.04
N ILE A 49 6.06 7.15 6.80
CA ILE A 49 7.16 6.26 6.35
C ILE A 49 6.71 4.77 6.17
N GLY A 50 5.47 4.40 6.50
CA GLY A 50 5.02 3.00 6.47
C GLY A 50 3.73 2.68 5.70
N LEU A 51 3.12 3.64 4.99
CA LEU A 51 1.83 3.46 4.32
C LEU A 51 1.94 3.79 2.83
N LEU A 52 2.05 2.73 2.03
CA LEU A 52 1.94 2.85 0.58
C LEU A 52 0.49 3.16 0.21
N THR A 53 0.32 4.10 -0.70
CA THR A 53 -0.94 4.36 -1.38
C THR A 53 -1.30 3.21 -2.32
N ALA A 54 -2.57 3.17 -2.75
CA ALA A 54 -3.01 2.18 -3.75
C ALA A 54 -2.18 2.28 -5.04
N SER A 55 -1.93 3.49 -5.53
CA SER A 55 -1.12 3.74 -6.73
C SER A 55 0.34 3.34 -6.56
N GLU A 56 0.94 3.53 -5.39
CA GLU A 56 2.31 3.05 -5.12
C GLU A 56 2.38 1.52 -5.10
N THR A 57 1.35 0.86 -4.56
CA THR A 57 1.29 -0.62 -4.54
C THR A 57 1.12 -1.19 -5.95
N GLU A 58 0.28 -0.55 -6.76
CA GLU A 58 0.12 -0.87 -8.19
C GLU A 58 1.44 -0.65 -8.95
N TYR A 59 2.12 0.48 -8.70
CA TYR A 59 3.41 0.79 -9.29
C TYR A 59 4.48 -0.27 -8.96
N LEU A 60 4.54 -0.73 -7.70
CA LEU A 60 5.47 -1.79 -7.29
C LEU A 60 5.18 -3.13 -7.99
N THR A 61 3.91 -3.38 -8.34
CA THR A 61 3.49 -4.60 -9.04
C THR A 61 3.87 -4.58 -10.52
N LEU A 62 4.23 -3.42 -11.08
CA LEU A 62 4.61 -3.30 -12.49
C LEU A 62 5.84 -4.12 -12.89
N GLU A 63 6.71 -4.45 -11.93
CA GLU A 63 7.88 -5.30 -12.14
C GLU A 63 7.55 -6.80 -12.17
N GLU A 64 6.33 -7.18 -11.79
CA GLU A 64 5.90 -8.57 -11.90
C GLU A 64 5.80 -8.99 -13.36
N LEU A 65 6.25 -10.21 -13.61
CA LEU A 65 6.33 -10.75 -14.95
C LEU A 65 5.00 -11.35 -15.39
N VAL A 66 4.54 -10.94 -16.57
CA VAL A 66 3.34 -11.47 -17.21
C VAL A 66 3.67 -12.06 -18.58
N ASP A 67 2.85 -13.00 -19.01
CA ASP A 67 3.02 -13.63 -20.31
C ASP A 67 2.24 -12.88 -21.39
N ILE A 68 2.89 -12.60 -22.51
CA ILE A 68 2.30 -11.91 -23.65
C ILE A 68 2.51 -12.71 -24.94
N ASN A 69 1.67 -12.43 -25.92
CA ASN A 69 1.83 -12.86 -27.29
C ASN A 69 2.02 -11.63 -28.21
N PRO A 70 3.25 -11.35 -28.67
CA PRO A 70 3.52 -10.18 -29.51
C PRO A 70 2.97 -10.37 -30.93
N THR A 71 2.51 -9.28 -31.52
CA THR A 71 1.99 -9.23 -32.90
C THR A 71 3.06 -8.79 -33.90
N PHE A 72 4.31 -8.61 -33.47
CA PHE A 72 5.44 -8.19 -34.29
C PHE A 72 6.68 -9.05 -34.02
N THR A 73 7.66 -8.96 -34.92
CA THR A 73 8.96 -9.63 -34.80
C THR A 73 10.07 -8.59 -34.73
N SER A 74 10.98 -8.68 -33.76
CA SER A 74 12.11 -7.75 -33.59
C SER A 74 13.37 -8.15 -34.36
N GLY A 75 13.30 -9.21 -35.17
CA GLY A 75 14.42 -9.67 -36.00
C GLY A 75 15.59 -10.21 -35.17
N GLY A 76 15.31 -10.84 -34.02
CA GLY A 76 16.33 -11.41 -33.13
C GLY A 76 17.00 -10.39 -32.21
N ARG A 77 16.58 -9.11 -32.25
CA ARG A 77 17.11 -8.07 -31.35
C ARG A 77 16.30 -8.01 -30.06
N GLU A 78 17.02 -7.96 -28.95
CA GLU A 78 16.47 -7.63 -27.64
C GLU A 78 16.54 -6.11 -27.41
N ILE A 79 15.68 -5.62 -26.52
CA ILE A 79 15.74 -4.25 -26.02
C ILE A 79 16.58 -4.29 -24.74
N GLU A 80 17.75 -3.66 -24.77
CA GLU A 80 18.60 -3.49 -23.59
C GLU A 80 18.05 -2.35 -22.71
N LEU A 81 17.85 -2.64 -21.43
CA LEU A 81 17.42 -1.72 -20.38
C LEU A 81 18.52 -1.56 -19.34
N LEU A 82 18.36 -0.58 -18.45
CA LEU A 82 19.31 -0.33 -17.36
C LEU A 82 19.49 -1.54 -16.43
N THR A 83 18.41 -2.31 -16.21
CA THR A 83 18.35 -3.41 -15.24
C THR A 83 18.27 -4.79 -15.88
N GLY A 84 18.29 -4.90 -17.22
CA GLY A 84 18.17 -6.18 -17.93
C GLY A 84 17.86 -6.02 -19.41
N SER A 85 17.49 -7.10 -20.10
CA SER A 85 17.02 -7.06 -21.49
C SER A 85 15.62 -7.66 -21.63
N ILE A 86 14.86 -7.20 -22.62
CA ILE A 86 13.54 -7.76 -22.97
C ILE A 86 13.51 -8.15 -24.44
N GLY A 87 13.12 -9.40 -24.72
CA GLY A 87 13.02 -9.96 -26.06
C GLY A 87 13.81 -11.26 -26.18
N PRO A 88 14.08 -11.72 -27.41
CA PRO A 88 13.64 -11.16 -28.68
C PRO A 88 12.13 -11.39 -28.89
N PHE A 89 11.45 -10.43 -29.52
CA PHE A 89 10.03 -10.55 -29.83
C PHE A 89 9.85 -11.32 -31.12
N THR A 90 9.08 -12.41 -31.08
CA THR A 90 8.72 -13.19 -32.26
C THR A 90 7.21 -13.28 -32.33
N ARG A 91 6.62 -12.87 -33.47
CA ARG A 91 5.17 -12.87 -33.66
C ARG A 91 4.57 -14.22 -33.28
N GLN A 92 3.45 -14.19 -32.57
CA GLN A 92 2.68 -15.37 -32.16
C GLN A 92 3.41 -16.32 -31.17
N LEU A 93 4.60 -15.95 -30.68
CA LEU A 93 5.35 -16.73 -29.71
C LEU A 93 5.24 -16.12 -28.31
N LYS A 94 4.79 -16.94 -27.35
CA LYS A 94 4.68 -16.56 -25.94
C LYS A 94 6.03 -16.05 -25.40
N LEU A 95 6.02 -14.87 -24.80
CA LEU A 95 7.18 -14.25 -24.16
C LEU A 95 6.76 -13.66 -22.81
N ARG A 96 7.65 -13.75 -21.82
CA ARG A 96 7.44 -13.17 -20.50
C ARG A 96 8.11 -11.80 -20.42
N VAL A 97 7.35 -10.80 -20.01
CA VAL A 97 7.83 -9.41 -19.87
C VAL A 97 7.27 -8.78 -18.58
N PRO A 98 7.91 -7.76 -18.02
CA PRO A 98 7.33 -6.99 -16.92
C PRO A 98 5.97 -6.39 -17.29
N LEU A 99 5.08 -6.26 -16.31
CA LEU A 99 3.73 -5.74 -16.50
C LEU A 99 3.71 -4.33 -17.11
N TRP A 100 4.63 -3.43 -16.74
CA TRP A 100 4.72 -2.11 -17.39
C TRP A 100 5.02 -2.20 -18.89
N ALA A 101 5.83 -3.17 -19.30
CA ALA A 101 6.18 -3.39 -20.70
C ALA A 101 4.99 -3.98 -21.46
N ALA A 102 4.31 -4.96 -20.85
CA ALA A 102 3.08 -5.53 -21.37
C ALA A 102 1.99 -4.46 -21.57
N GLN A 103 1.75 -3.62 -20.56
CA GLN A 103 0.83 -2.47 -20.64
C GLN A 103 1.19 -1.56 -21.82
N LYS A 104 2.46 -1.17 -21.93
CA LYS A 104 2.89 -0.27 -22.99
C LYS A 104 2.71 -0.89 -24.39
N LEU A 105 3.03 -2.17 -24.54
CA LEU A 105 2.88 -2.91 -25.80
C LEU A 105 1.40 -3.15 -26.16
N ALA A 106 0.54 -3.39 -25.16
CA ALA A 106 -0.89 -3.56 -25.33
C ALA A 106 -1.55 -2.25 -25.80
N HIS A 107 -1.26 -1.12 -25.16
CA HIS A 107 -1.80 0.20 -25.57
C HIS A 107 -1.42 0.63 -26.99
N ILE A 108 -0.31 0.12 -27.53
CA ILE A 108 0.09 0.38 -28.93
C ILE A 108 -0.36 -0.73 -29.90
N GLY A 109 -1.17 -1.69 -29.44
CA GLY A 109 -1.69 -2.81 -30.25
C GLY A 109 -0.63 -3.82 -30.71
N LYS A 110 0.51 -3.91 -30.01
CA LYS A 110 1.66 -4.76 -30.40
C LYS A 110 1.75 -6.09 -29.66
N CYS A 111 0.87 -6.36 -28.71
CA CYS A 111 0.76 -7.67 -28.08
C CYS A 111 -0.66 -7.95 -27.61
N HIS A 112 -0.96 -9.22 -27.41
CA HIS A 112 -2.10 -9.70 -26.65
C HIS A 112 -1.59 -10.25 -25.33
N ILE A 113 -2.12 -9.79 -24.21
CA ILE A 113 -1.72 -10.30 -22.91
C ILE A 113 -2.42 -11.64 -22.69
N ILE A 114 -1.67 -12.64 -22.21
CA ILE A 114 -2.21 -13.95 -21.90
C ILE A 114 -2.61 -13.92 -20.42
N PRO A 115 -3.90 -14.13 -20.07
CA PRO A 115 -4.30 -14.15 -18.68
C PRO A 115 -3.63 -15.30 -17.93
N PRO A 116 -3.19 -15.09 -16.68
CA PRO A 116 -2.68 -16.17 -15.84
C PRO A 116 -3.74 -17.25 -15.58
N ASP A 117 -3.30 -18.49 -15.40
CA ASP A 117 -4.21 -19.64 -15.21
C ASP A 117 -5.14 -19.49 -13.99
N TRP A 118 -4.65 -18.83 -12.93
CA TRP A 118 -5.40 -18.53 -11.72
C TRP A 118 -6.51 -17.49 -11.91
N MET A 119 -6.49 -16.74 -13.02
CA MET A 119 -7.48 -15.71 -13.37
C MET A 119 -8.61 -16.26 -14.26
N SER A 120 -8.82 -17.58 -14.25
CA SER A 120 -9.96 -18.21 -14.91
C SER A 120 -11.19 -18.23 -14.01
N VAL A 121 -12.39 -18.24 -14.61
CA VAL A 121 -13.66 -18.28 -13.88
C VAL A 121 -13.72 -19.47 -12.91
N ASP A 122 -13.27 -20.65 -13.36
CA ASP A 122 -13.29 -21.87 -12.55
C ASP A 122 -12.29 -21.78 -11.40
N ALA A 123 -11.04 -21.34 -11.66
CA ALA A 123 -10.05 -21.17 -10.60
C ALA A 123 -10.49 -20.15 -9.53
N LEU A 124 -11.12 -19.05 -9.94
CA LEU A 124 -11.62 -18.03 -9.01
C LEU A 124 -12.81 -18.54 -8.17
N LYS A 125 -13.70 -19.34 -8.76
CA LYS A 125 -14.79 -20.00 -8.00
C LYS A 125 -14.24 -20.96 -6.96
N ASP A 126 -13.26 -21.79 -7.34
CA ASP A 126 -12.63 -22.73 -6.41
C ASP A 126 -11.90 -21.98 -5.28
N LEU A 127 -11.23 -20.88 -5.60
CA LEU A 127 -10.56 -20.04 -4.63
C LEU A 127 -11.55 -19.40 -3.65
N LEU A 128 -12.70 -18.91 -4.14
CA LEU A 128 -13.77 -18.39 -3.28
C LEU A 128 -14.34 -19.45 -2.34
N VAL A 129 -14.50 -20.69 -2.81
CA VAL A 129 -14.93 -21.81 -1.96
C VAL A 129 -13.89 -22.07 -0.87
N GLN A 130 -12.61 -22.15 -1.23
CA GLN A 130 -11.52 -22.35 -0.27
C GLN A 130 -11.46 -21.23 0.78
N GLU A 131 -11.62 -19.97 0.38
CA GLU A 131 -11.58 -18.84 1.29
C GLU A 131 -12.80 -18.82 2.24
N ARG A 132 -13.96 -19.32 1.81
CA ARG A 132 -15.15 -19.50 2.65
C ARG A 132 -14.99 -20.63 3.66
N GLU A 133 -14.44 -21.76 3.24
CA GLU A 133 -14.29 -22.95 4.09
C GLU A 133 -13.18 -22.78 5.13
N ARG A 134 -12.10 -22.09 4.78
CA ARG A 134 -10.99 -21.81 5.71
C ARG A 134 -11.33 -20.60 6.56
N SER A 135 -11.99 -20.79 7.69
CA SER A 135 -12.38 -19.66 8.58
C SER A 135 -11.18 -18.94 9.22
N ASN A 136 -10.10 -19.67 9.52
CA ASN A 136 -8.99 -19.16 10.34
C ASN A 136 -7.74 -18.78 9.53
N GLU A 137 -7.69 -19.12 8.23
CA GLU A 137 -6.49 -18.94 7.39
C GLU A 137 -6.87 -18.41 6.02
N PHE A 138 -6.13 -17.43 5.53
CA PHE A 138 -6.31 -16.90 4.18
C PHE A 138 -5.78 -17.86 3.12
N ALA A 139 -6.50 -18.02 2.02
CA ALA A 139 -5.98 -18.73 0.85
C ALA A 139 -4.72 -18.02 0.34
N GLU A 140 -3.75 -18.81 -0.12
CA GLU A 140 -2.52 -18.30 -0.72
C GLU A 140 -2.83 -17.67 -2.07
N LEU A 141 -2.40 -16.42 -2.22
CA LEU A 141 -2.56 -15.66 -3.46
C LEU A 141 -1.18 -15.35 -4.06
N PRO A 142 -1.04 -15.41 -5.40
CA PRO A 142 0.12 -14.88 -6.10
C PRO A 142 0.43 -13.43 -5.71
N LYS A 143 1.69 -13.03 -5.86
CA LYS A 143 2.09 -11.64 -5.61
C LYS A 143 1.39 -10.70 -6.60
N GLY A 144 0.88 -9.58 -6.10
CA GLY A 144 0.19 -8.58 -6.93
C GLY A 144 -1.15 -9.07 -7.48
N PHE A 145 -1.78 -10.08 -6.88
CA PHE A 145 -2.99 -10.72 -7.40
C PHE A 145 -4.07 -9.73 -7.83
N PHE A 146 -4.45 -8.79 -6.95
CA PHE A 146 -5.53 -7.84 -7.23
C PHE A 146 -5.08 -6.74 -8.21
N GLU A 147 -3.86 -6.26 -8.06
CA GLU A 147 -3.24 -5.25 -8.92
C GLU A 147 -3.13 -5.75 -10.36
N ILE A 148 -2.57 -6.94 -10.56
CA ILE A 148 -2.44 -7.59 -11.86
C ILE A 148 -3.84 -7.84 -12.44
N SER A 149 -4.77 -8.38 -11.65
CA SER A 149 -6.13 -8.65 -12.15
C SER A 149 -6.83 -7.40 -12.67
N ARG A 150 -6.75 -6.28 -11.93
CA ARG A 150 -7.33 -5.00 -12.35
C ARG A 150 -6.64 -4.48 -13.62
N ALA A 151 -5.30 -4.47 -13.63
CA ALA A 151 -4.53 -4.04 -14.79
C ALA A 151 -4.87 -4.86 -16.04
N LEU A 152 -5.01 -6.18 -15.93
CA LEU A 152 -5.33 -7.04 -17.06
C LEU A 152 -6.76 -6.84 -17.56
N LEU A 153 -7.75 -6.71 -16.66
CA LEU A 153 -9.13 -6.43 -17.03
C LEU A 153 -9.30 -5.08 -17.74
N ASP A 154 -8.49 -4.08 -17.37
CA ASP A 154 -8.53 -2.76 -17.99
C ASP A 154 -7.86 -2.73 -19.37
N LEU A 155 -6.96 -3.69 -19.65
CA LEU A 155 -6.24 -3.83 -20.92
C LEU A 155 -6.89 -4.82 -21.89
N ASP A 156 -7.96 -5.51 -21.50
CA ASP A 156 -8.57 -6.61 -22.27
C ASP A 156 -9.40 -6.12 -23.48
N GLU A 157 -8.83 -5.24 -24.31
CA GLU A 157 -9.44 -4.83 -25.57
C GLU A 157 -9.44 -5.96 -26.61
N ALA A 158 -8.49 -6.89 -26.49
CA ALA A 158 -8.31 -8.00 -27.43
C ALA A 158 -9.18 -9.23 -27.11
N GLY A 159 -9.91 -9.24 -25.98
CA GLY A 159 -10.76 -10.36 -25.57
C GLY A 159 -9.99 -11.63 -25.24
N GLY A 160 -8.81 -11.49 -24.62
CA GLY A 160 -8.01 -12.61 -24.13
C GLY A 160 -8.60 -13.28 -22.88
N ILE A 161 -9.41 -12.55 -22.10
CA ILE A 161 -10.05 -13.05 -20.89
C ILE A 161 -11.43 -13.61 -21.25
N ALA A 162 -11.68 -14.87 -20.87
CA ALA A 162 -13.01 -15.45 -20.97
C ALA A 162 -13.93 -14.84 -19.90
N GLU A 163 -15.06 -14.27 -20.33
CA GLU A 163 -16.08 -13.69 -19.43
C GLU A 163 -15.54 -12.64 -18.45
N PRO A 164 -14.94 -11.53 -18.92
CA PRO A 164 -14.29 -10.54 -18.04
C PRO A 164 -15.24 -9.91 -17.02
N GLY A 165 -16.54 -9.83 -17.35
CA GLY A 165 -17.58 -9.38 -16.42
C GLY A 165 -17.72 -10.32 -15.22
N VAL A 166 -17.74 -11.64 -15.43
CA VAL A 166 -17.85 -12.64 -14.36
C VAL A 166 -16.58 -12.65 -13.52
N VAL A 167 -15.40 -12.60 -14.17
CA VAL A 167 -14.10 -12.50 -13.48
C VAL A 167 -14.07 -11.28 -12.55
N ARG A 168 -14.54 -10.11 -13.00
CA ARG A 168 -14.61 -8.90 -12.17
C ARG A 168 -15.46 -9.10 -10.92
N HIS A 169 -16.66 -9.68 -11.06
CA HIS A 169 -17.54 -9.94 -9.92
C HIS A 169 -16.91 -10.95 -8.93
N LEU A 170 -16.27 -12.01 -9.42
CA LEU A 170 -15.61 -13.00 -8.56
C LEU A 170 -14.45 -12.41 -7.76
N LEU A 171 -13.67 -11.51 -8.37
CA LEU A 171 -12.59 -10.80 -7.71
C LEU A 171 -13.12 -9.83 -6.63
N GLU A 172 -14.20 -9.10 -6.93
CA GLU A 172 -14.86 -8.21 -5.98
C GLU A 172 -15.45 -8.99 -4.78
N ASP A 173 -16.09 -10.13 -5.04
CA ASP A 173 -16.59 -11.03 -3.99
C ASP A 173 -15.44 -11.53 -3.10
N LEU A 174 -14.29 -11.87 -3.69
CA LEU A 174 -13.13 -12.35 -2.96
C LEU A 174 -12.53 -11.24 -2.08
N GLU A 175 -12.36 -10.05 -2.64
CA GLU A 175 -11.85 -8.87 -1.91
C GLU A 175 -12.77 -8.51 -0.74
N MET A 176 -14.09 -8.52 -0.96
CA MET A 176 -15.07 -8.24 0.08
C MET A 176 -15.03 -9.28 1.20
N LEU A 177 -14.95 -10.56 0.84
CA LEU A 177 -14.92 -11.65 1.79
C LEU A 177 -13.64 -11.61 2.64
N ARG A 178 -12.48 -11.39 2.02
CA ARG A 178 -11.20 -11.30 2.73
C ARG A 178 -11.13 -10.05 3.61
N LYS A 179 -11.64 -8.91 3.14
CA LYS A 179 -11.79 -7.70 3.96
C LYS A 179 -12.66 -7.93 5.18
N LYS A 180 -13.79 -8.62 5.02
CA LYS A 180 -14.67 -8.99 6.14
C LYS A 180 -13.91 -9.85 7.15
N LYS A 181 -13.23 -10.90 6.69
CA LYS A 181 -12.43 -11.79 7.54
C LYS A 181 -11.32 -11.05 8.31
N ILE A 182 -10.63 -10.11 7.67
CA ILE A 182 -9.65 -9.25 8.36
C ILE A 182 -10.34 -8.39 9.44
N THR A 183 -11.49 -7.81 9.12
CA THR A 183 -12.25 -6.95 10.05
C THR A 183 -12.77 -7.75 11.25
N ASP A 184 -13.34 -8.93 11.00
CA ASP A 184 -13.83 -9.85 12.03
C ASP A 184 -12.66 -10.30 12.92
N GLY A 185 -11.52 -10.67 12.33
CA GLY A 185 -10.30 -11.03 13.06
C GLY A 185 -9.76 -9.91 13.95
N LEU A 186 -9.82 -8.65 13.49
CA LEU A 186 -9.42 -7.49 14.29
C LEU A 186 -10.41 -7.18 15.43
N SER A 187 -11.69 -7.47 15.25
CA SER A 187 -12.70 -7.24 16.29
C SER A 187 -12.57 -8.18 17.49
N MET A 188 -11.99 -9.36 17.28
CA MET A 188 -11.74 -10.37 18.31
C MET A 188 -10.40 -10.19 19.03
N TYR A 189 -9.72 -9.07 18.80
CA TYR A 189 -8.40 -8.81 19.38
C TYR A 189 -8.47 -8.47 20.87
N GLU A 190 -7.69 -9.17 21.68
CA GLU A 190 -7.46 -8.86 23.09
C GLU A 190 -6.10 -8.17 23.31
N PRO A 191 -5.98 -7.21 24.24
CA PRO A 191 -4.70 -6.60 24.60
C PRO A 191 -3.64 -7.65 24.99
N GLY A 192 -2.40 -7.46 24.54
CA GLY A 192 -1.30 -8.40 24.79
C GLY A 192 -1.23 -9.60 23.84
N GLN A 193 -2.23 -9.83 22.98
CA GLN A 193 -2.21 -10.92 22.00
C GLN A 193 -1.38 -10.55 20.75
N LEU A 194 -0.64 -11.52 20.20
CA LEU A 194 0.04 -11.36 18.91
C LEU A 194 -0.95 -11.66 17.77
N ILE A 195 -1.09 -10.73 16.81
CA ILE A 195 -1.82 -10.98 15.57
C ILE A 195 -0.82 -11.39 14.48
N VAL A 196 -1.04 -12.54 13.87
CA VAL A 196 -0.26 -13.03 12.73
C VAL A 196 -1.13 -12.99 11.47
N PHE A 197 -0.70 -12.23 10.47
CA PHE A 197 -1.35 -12.17 9.17
C PHE A 197 -0.59 -13.03 8.17
N ASN A 198 -1.03 -14.27 7.96
CA ASN A 198 -0.51 -15.13 6.91
C ASN A 198 -1.32 -14.91 5.62
N ASN A 199 -0.65 -14.95 4.47
CA ASN A 199 -1.29 -14.93 3.14
C ASN A 199 -2.19 -13.72 2.86
N VAL A 200 -1.97 -12.59 3.53
CA VAL A 200 -2.63 -11.32 3.24
C VAL A 200 -1.85 -10.58 2.15
N THR A 201 -2.55 -10.05 1.15
CA THR A 201 -1.90 -9.34 0.03
C THR A 201 -1.38 -7.96 0.47
N GLN A 202 -0.46 -7.38 -0.31
CA GLN A 202 0.08 -6.06 -0.01
C GLN A 202 -1.01 -4.98 -0.06
N MET A 203 -1.93 -5.03 -1.03
CA MET A 203 -3.06 -4.11 -1.13
C MET A 203 -3.98 -4.17 0.09
N GLU A 204 -4.38 -5.38 0.51
CA GLU A 204 -5.22 -5.57 1.69
C GLU A 204 -4.54 -5.04 2.95
N LEU A 205 -3.26 -5.39 3.12
CA LEU A 205 -2.47 -4.95 4.25
C LEU A 205 -2.32 -3.42 4.28
N ASN A 206 -2.02 -2.79 3.14
CA ASN A 206 -1.89 -1.32 3.05
C ASN A 206 -3.20 -0.61 3.39
N THR A 207 -4.34 -1.23 3.07
CA THR A 207 -5.67 -0.67 3.38
C THR A 207 -5.98 -0.75 4.89
N VAL A 208 -5.63 -1.86 5.55
CA VAL A 208 -5.99 -2.11 6.95
C VAL A 208 -4.95 -1.59 7.96
N ARG A 209 -3.67 -1.53 7.56
CA ARG A 209 -2.54 -1.16 8.42
C ARG A 209 -2.74 0.15 9.19
N PRO A 210 -3.19 1.28 8.60
CA PRO A 210 -3.32 2.52 9.37
C PRO A 210 -4.33 2.39 10.50
N PHE A 211 -5.46 1.73 10.22
CA PHE A 211 -6.50 1.50 11.21
C PHE A 211 -6.01 0.58 12.34
N ALA A 212 -5.43 -0.58 11.97
CA ALA A 212 -4.98 -1.56 12.95
C ALA A 212 -3.89 -1.01 13.88
N ILE A 213 -2.89 -0.31 13.33
CA ILE A 213 -1.82 0.31 14.13
C ILE A 213 -2.38 1.36 15.08
N ASN A 214 -3.27 2.23 14.60
CA ASN A 214 -3.89 3.27 15.43
C ASN A 214 -4.75 2.68 16.55
N MET A 215 -5.51 1.62 16.26
CA MET A 215 -6.31 0.89 17.26
C MET A 215 -5.41 0.28 18.33
N MET A 216 -4.38 -0.48 17.93
CA MET A 216 -3.46 -1.13 18.86
C MET A 216 -2.70 -0.11 19.73
N ASN A 217 -2.24 1.00 19.15
CA ASN A 217 -1.58 2.06 19.90
C ASN A 217 -2.50 2.69 20.96
N ARG A 218 -3.79 2.82 20.67
CA ARG A 218 -4.79 3.32 21.64
C ARG A 218 -5.04 2.32 22.75
N LEU A 219 -5.24 1.03 22.42
CA LEU A 219 -5.44 -0.02 23.41
C LEU A 219 -4.25 -0.14 24.37
N LYS A 220 -3.02 -0.11 23.84
CA LYS A 220 -1.79 -0.11 24.66
C LYS A 220 -1.69 1.07 25.61
N ARG A 221 -2.12 2.27 25.18
CA ARG A 221 -2.13 3.47 26.04
C ARG A 221 -3.16 3.36 27.15
N MET A 222 -4.33 2.77 26.87
CA MET A 222 -5.37 2.55 27.88
C MET A 222 -4.91 1.55 28.93
N GLU A 223 -4.28 0.45 28.50
CA GLU A 223 -3.72 -0.56 29.40
C GLU A 223 -2.63 0.01 30.32
N ALA A 224 -1.72 0.83 29.78
CA ALA A 224 -0.72 1.53 30.60
C ALA A 224 -1.36 2.45 31.64
N ALA A 225 -2.38 3.22 31.25
CA ALA A 225 -3.07 4.13 32.17
C ALA A 225 -3.89 3.40 33.26
N THR A 226 -4.39 2.19 33.01
CA THR A 226 -5.06 1.39 34.04
C THR A 226 -4.07 0.87 35.08
N ILE A 227 -2.87 0.47 34.67
CA ILE A 227 -1.82 -0.01 35.57
C ILE A 227 -1.38 1.12 36.52
N ASP A 228 -1.14 2.33 35.98
CA ASP A 228 -0.72 3.49 36.77
C ASP A 228 -1.76 3.90 37.84
N ASN A 229 -3.05 3.64 37.60
CA ASN A 229 -4.13 3.96 38.54
C ASN A 229 -4.33 2.90 39.64
N GLU A 230 -3.89 1.66 39.43
CA GLU A 230 -3.94 0.60 40.46
C GLU A 230 -2.75 0.68 41.43
N GLU A 231 -1.64 1.31 41.02
CA GLU A 231 -0.43 1.49 41.84
C GLU A 231 -0.41 2.80 42.66
N ALA A 232 -1.42 3.67 42.52
CA ALA A 232 -1.54 4.97 43.20
C ALA A 232 -2.57 4.97 44.34
#